data_AF-F0RVF1-F1
#
_entry.id   AF-F0RVF1-F1
#
_cell.length_a   1.000
_cell.length_b   1.000
_cell.length_c   1.000
_cell.angle_alpha   90.00
_cell.angle_beta   90.00
_cell.angle_gamma   90.00
#
_symmetry.space_group_name_H-M   'P 1'
#
loop_
_entity.id
_entity.type
_entity.pdbx_description
1 polymer ?
#
loop_
_entity_poly.entity_id
_entity_poly.type
_entity_poly.pdbx_seq_one_letter_code
_entity_poly.pdbx_strand_id
1 'polypeptide(L)'
;MVRVILYGCSGRMGQVITTMVERIDNLCIVAGIDVCPSEREYQVYPSLFTCPVEADVLLDFSSPKSLHDYLDVAIERRLAVVVATTGLETLELNLLAAASEKIPVFRSGSMSLGVNLVQQLIKNAAKVLGEQFDVEIIEKHHNLKKDAPSGTALMLADSVNEGRTNKLRYVYGRHGNDSLRKNDELGIHSLRGGTIVGEHEVSFAGKDEVITIAHQAFSRQVFATGAVLATSYIFEKKPGMYTMQDMITAKSAITTLLAQPEQILVSIENIPRDMTLVTDLYGALASNDVFIDMISHTGATNGHIAIAFTINRKDLEKTRNVIAKLTEMQAQTKATISENITKLTVEGPGMEFQSGVAYKVFSCMAKADISIFAVTTSENKIEYAIHSTDVDKAIRIIKEEFAI
;
A
#
# COMPACT_ATOMS: atom_id res chain seq x y z
N MET A 1 -14.46 18.00 -15.21
CA MET A 1 -14.61 18.54 -13.85
C MET A 1 -15.51 17.59 -13.08
N VAL A 2 -15.03 17.04 -11.96
CA VAL A 2 -15.76 16.06 -11.15
C VAL A 2 -16.84 16.79 -10.33
N ARG A 3 -18.10 16.36 -10.45
CA ARG A 3 -19.23 16.94 -9.73
C ARG A 3 -19.47 16.17 -8.43
N VAL A 4 -19.49 16.89 -7.32
CA VAL A 4 -19.50 16.29 -5.98
C VAL A 4 -20.74 16.72 -5.20
N ILE A 5 -21.40 15.76 -4.56
CA ILE A 5 -22.38 16.03 -3.50
C ILE A 5 -21.67 15.87 -2.16
N LEU A 6 -21.74 16.90 -1.29
CA LEU A 6 -21.11 16.88 0.03
C LEU A 6 -22.15 16.56 1.11
N TYR A 7 -22.05 15.39 1.74
CA TYR A 7 -22.90 14.96 2.84
C TYR A 7 -22.30 15.39 4.19
N GLY A 8 -23.06 16.12 5.00
CA GLY A 8 -22.57 16.80 6.21
C GLY A 8 -21.94 18.17 5.93
N CYS A 9 -22.43 18.87 4.89
CA CYS A 9 -21.85 20.12 4.42
C CYS A 9 -21.89 21.28 5.45
N SER A 10 -22.85 21.28 6.39
CA SER A 10 -22.93 22.31 7.44
C SER A 10 -21.93 22.07 8.59
N GLY A 11 -21.40 20.85 8.71
CA GLY A 11 -20.44 20.46 9.74
C GLY A 11 -19.06 21.14 9.63
N ARG A 12 -18.25 20.99 10.69
CA ARG A 12 -16.88 21.56 10.73
C ARG A 12 -16.00 21.09 9.57
N MET A 13 -16.09 19.81 9.18
CA MET A 13 -15.35 19.29 8.04
C MET A 13 -15.93 19.75 6.70
N GLY A 14 -17.26 19.78 6.57
CA GLY A 14 -17.93 20.24 5.35
C GLY A 14 -17.55 21.68 4.98
N GLN A 15 -17.40 22.55 5.99
CA GLN A 15 -16.90 23.92 5.80
C GLN A 15 -15.48 23.96 5.24
N VAL A 16 -14.55 23.19 5.83
CA VAL A 16 -13.15 23.14 5.39
C VAL A 16 -13.04 22.59 3.97
N ILE A 17 -13.82 21.56 3.65
CA ILE A 17 -13.86 20.96 2.31
C ILE A 17 -14.40 21.96 1.29
N THR A 18 -15.48 22.66 1.61
CA THR A 18 -16.07 23.67 0.70
C THR A 18 -15.04 24.73 0.29
N THR A 19 -14.38 25.36 1.27
CA THR A 19 -13.34 26.37 1.01
C THR A 19 -12.12 25.79 0.28
N MET A 20 -11.82 24.50 0.47
CA MET A 20 -10.71 23.86 -0.23
C MET A 20 -11.03 23.60 -1.70
N VAL A 21 -12.25 23.14 -2.00
CA VAL A 21 -12.67 22.81 -3.36
C VAL A 21 -12.76 24.04 -4.26
N GLU A 22 -13.10 25.22 -3.72
CA GLU A 22 -13.08 26.50 -4.46
C GLU A 22 -11.75 26.80 -5.15
N ARG A 23 -10.64 26.20 -4.68
CA ARG A 23 -9.28 26.43 -5.21
C ARG A 23 -8.82 25.34 -6.16
N ILE A 24 -9.70 24.44 -6.60
CA ILE A 24 -9.38 23.24 -7.35
C ILE A 24 -10.16 23.21 -8.66
N ASP A 25 -9.46 23.40 -9.78
CA ASP A 25 -10.10 23.55 -11.10
C ASP A 25 -10.82 22.29 -11.62
N ASN A 26 -10.42 21.10 -11.14
CA ASN A 26 -10.94 19.83 -11.64
C ASN A 26 -12.08 19.22 -10.81
N LEU A 27 -12.54 19.89 -9.73
CA LEU A 27 -13.55 19.37 -8.81
C LEU A 27 -14.51 20.48 -8.38
N CYS A 28 -15.81 20.21 -8.35
CA CYS A 28 -16.84 21.19 -8.01
C CYS A 28 -17.93 20.56 -7.13
N ILE A 29 -18.31 21.25 -6.05
CA ILE A 29 -19.46 20.84 -5.22
C ILE A 29 -20.74 21.40 -5.86
N VAL A 30 -21.61 20.50 -6.31
CA VAL A 30 -22.86 20.86 -7.02
C VAL A 30 -24.08 20.88 -6.10
N ALA A 31 -24.02 20.18 -4.97
CA ALA A 31 -25.04 20.21 -3.94
C ALA A 31 -24.48 19.78 -2.57
N GLY A 32 -25.14 20.22 -1.50
CA GLY A 32 -24.86 19.78 -0.14
C GLY A 32 -26.04 19.01 0.46
N ILE A 33 -25.77 18.04 1.32
CA ILE A 33 -26.78 17.38 2.15
C ILE A 33 -26.49 17.67 3.61
N ASP A 34 -27.48 18.19 4.35
CA ASP A 34 -27.40 18.36 5.80
C ASP A 34 -28.80 18.44 6.42
N VAL A 35 -28.95 17.94 7.66
CA VAL A 35 -30.20 18.03 8.41
C VAL A 35 -30.52 19.48 8.79
N CYS A 36 -29.48 20.29 9.00
CA CYS A 36 -29.60 21.73 9.24
C CYS A 36 -29.06 22.49 8.03
N PRO A 37 -29.91 22.85 7.05
CA PRO A 37 -29.46 23.56 5.87
C PRO A 37 -28.86 24.92 6.25
N SER A 38 -27.67 25.20 5.72
CA SER A 38 -26.97 26.48 5.87
C SER A 38 -26.92 27.19 4.52
N GLU A 39 -26.88 28.53 4.52
CA GLU A 39 -26.65 29.29 3.30
C GLU A 39 -25.23 29.02 2.76
N ARG A 40 -25.17 28.64 1.47
CA ARG A 40 -23.96 28.23 0.74
C ARG A 40 -24.05 28.70 -0.71
N GLU A 41 -22.93 28.64 -1.43
CA GLU A 41 -22.90 28.91 -2.87
C GLU A 41 -23.61 27.82 -3.70
N TYR A 42 -23.83 26.65 -3.12
CA TYR A 42 -24.61 25.55 -3.70
C TYR A 42 -25.87 25.27 -2.87
N GLN A 43 -26.88 24.68 -3.50
CA GLN A 43 -28.12 24.34 -2.81
C GLN A 43 -27.93 23.20 -1.80
N VAL A 44 -28.47 23.38 -0.59
CA VAL A 44 -28.44 22.37 0.47
C VAL A 44 -29.80 21.68 0.59
N TYR A 45 -29.80 20.35 0.59
CA TYR A 45 -30.98 19.51 0.68
C TYR A 45 -31.00 18.72 2.00
N PRO A 46 -32.19 18.35 2.51
CA PRO A 46 -32.30 17.60 3.76
C PRO A 46 -31.88 16.12 3.61
N SER A 47 -31.93 15.57 2.39
CA SER A 47 -31.54 14.19 2.12
C SER A 47 -31.08 14.00 0.67
N LEU A 48 -30.30 12.94 0.40
CA LEU A 48 -29.90 12.62 -0.97
C LEU A 48 -31.11 12.27 -1.85
N PHE A 49 -32.13 11.64 -1.27
CA PHE A 49 -33.38 11.30 -1.96
C PHE A 49 -34.10 12.55 -2.52
N THR A 50 -34.12 13.64 -1.77
CA THR A 50 -34.78 14.90 -2.18
C THR A 50 -33.90 15.80 -3.05
N CYS A 51 -32.62 15.48 -3.21
CA CYS A 51 -31.70 16.23 -4.06
C CYS A 51 -31.85 15.78 -5.53
N PRO A 52 -32.34 16.62 -6.46
CA PRO A 52 -32.46 16.27 -7.88
C PRO A 52 -31.16 16.51 -8.66
N VAL A 53 -30.09 16.96 -8.01
CA VAL A 53 -28.85 17.38 -8.68
C VAL A 53 -28.04 16.15 -9.09
N GLU A 54 -27.69 16.10 -10.37
CA GLU A 54 -26.79 15.09 -10.94
C GLU A 54 -25.34 15.33 -10.51
N ALA A 55 -24.67 14.27 -10.09
CA ALA A 55 -23.28 14.31 -9.64
C ALA A 55 -22.56 13.02 -10.00
N ASP A 56 -21.25 13.00 -9.76
CA ASP A 56 -20.39 11.87 -10.06
C ASP A 56 -19.92 11.16 -8.77
N VAL A 57 -19.70 11.92 -7.70
CA VAL A 57 -19.22 11.40 -6.42
C VAL A 57 -20.03 11.97 -5.25
N LEU A 58 -20.37 11.12 -4.28
CA LEU A 58 -20.88 11.51 -2.97
C LEU A 58 -19.73 11.47 -1.94
N LEU A 59 -19.41 12.60 -1.32
CA LEU A 59 -18.41 12.71 -0.27
C LEU A 59 -19.08 12.82 1.10
N ASP A 60 -18.89 11.81 1.96
CA ASP A 60 -19.53 11.71 3.27
C ASP A 60 -18.57 12.01 4.43
N PHE A 61 -18.88 13.09 5.16
CA PHE A 61 -18.26 13.49 6.43
C PHE A 61 -19.32 13.69 7.52
N SER A 62 -20.13 12.67 7.77
CA SER A 62 -21.24 12.76 8.72
C SER A 62 -21.11 11.78 9.89
N SER A 63 -22.08 10.88 10.04
CA SER A 63 -22.21 9.94 11.16
C SER A 63 -22.57 8.55 10.64
N PRO A 64 -22.25 7.46 11.37
CA PRO A 64 -22.53 6.10 10.91
C PRO A 64 -23.98 5.87 10.46
N LYS A 65 -24.93 6.49 11.17
CA LYS A 65 -26.36 6.41 10.88
C LYS A 65 -26.73 6.92 9.49
N SER A 66 -26.00 7.91 9.00
CA SER A 66 -26.27 8.56 7.72
C SER A 66 -26.05 7.62 6.53
N LEU A 67 -25.26 6.56 6.70
CA LEU A 67 -25.02 5.57 5.64
C LEU A 67 -26.32 4.95 5.13
N HIS A 68 -27.25 4.66 6.05
CA HIS A 68 -28.55 4.09 5.72
C HIS A 68 -29.45 5.05 4.93
N ASP A 69 -29.23 6.35 5.04
CA ASP A 69 -30.09 7.37 4.42
C ASP A 69 -29.78 7.57 2.94
N TYR A 70 -28.54 7.28 2.51
CA TYR A 70 -28.07 7.62 1.17
C TYR A 70 -27.59 6.43 0.34
N LEU A 71 -27.19 5.31 0.93
CA LEU A 71 -26.46 4.28 0.20
C LEU A 71 -27.28 3.66 -0.94
N ASP A 72 -28.56 3.37 -0.71
CA ASP A 72 -29.45 2.82 -1.73
C ASP A 72 -29.64 3.80 -2.91
N VAL A 73 -29.80 5.09 -2.61
CA VAL A 73 -29.92 6.15 -3.61
C VAL A 73 -28.60 6.35 -4.37
N ALA A 74 -27.46 6.23 -3.69
CA ALA A 74 -26.15 6.32 -4.32
C ALA A 74 -25.93 5.16 -5.31
N ILE A 75 -26.36 3.95 -4.94
CA ILE A 75 -26.33 2.76 -5.83
C ILE A 75 -27.24 2.98 -7.04
N GLU A 76 -28.49 3.43 -6.83
CA GLU A 76 -29.45 3.68 -7.91
C GLU A 76 -28.92 4.70 -8.92
N ARG A 77 -28.32 5.79 -8.41
CA ARG A 77 -27.72 6.86 -9.22
C ARG A 77 -26.32 6.53 -9.74
N ARG A 78 -25.74 5.39 -9.38
CA ARG A 78 -24.37 4.97 -9.72
C ARG A 78 -23.31 5.99 -9.31
N LEU A 79 -23.51 6.65 -8.17
CA LEU A 79 -22.53 7.57 -7.61
C LEU A 79 -21.37 6.76 -7.03
N ALA A 80 -20.13 7.19 -7.31
CA ALA A 80 -19.02 6.76 -6.47
C ALA A 80 -19.18 7.36 -5.07
N VAL A 81 -18.80 6.63 -4.03
CA VAL A 81 -18.99 7.09 -2.63
C VAL A 81 -17.65 7.14 -1.93
N VAL A 82 -17.36 8.26 -1.25
CA VAL A 82 -16.22 8.41 -0.34
C VAL A 82 -16.74 8.53 1.08
N VAL A 83 -16.54 7.50 1.89
CA VAL A 83 -16.96 7.42 3.29
C VAL A 83 -15.78 7.75 4.21
N ALA A 84 -15.77 8.96 4.77
CA ALA A 84 -14.82 9.39 5.81
C ALA A 84 -15.37 9.22 7.24
N THR A 85 -16.57 8.66 7.36
CA THR A 85 -17.27 8.46 8.62
C THR A 85 -16.55 7.41 9.48
N THR A 86 -16.17 7.81 10.70
CA THR A 86 -15.53 6.93 11.69
C THR A 86 -16.56 6.21 12.57
N GLY A 87 -16.18 5.09 13.17
CA GLY A 87 -17.05 4.37 14.13
C GLY A 87 -18.15 3.53 13.48
N LEU A 88 -17.91 3.04 12.26
CA LEU A 88 -18.77 2.07 11.58
C LEU A 88 -18.66 0.70 12.26
N GLU A 89 -19.79 0.05 12.50
CA GLU A 89 -19.85 -1.30 13.07
C GLU A 89 -19.95 -2.35 11.95
N THR A 90 -20.01 -3.62 12.34
CA THR A 90 -20.06 -4.75 11.40
C THR A 90 -21.22 -4.63 10.40
N LEU A 91 -22.36 -4.07 10.83
CA LEU A 91 -23.52 -3.90 9.96
C LEU A 91 -23.22 -2.91 8.83
N GLU A 92 -22.70 -1.72 9.15
CA GLU A 92 -22.36 -0.71 8.16
C GLU A 92 -21.24 -1.18 7.24
N LEU A 93 -20.26 -1.90 7.78
CA LEU A 93 -19.18 -2.49 6.97
C LEU A 93 -19.71 -3.48 5.93
N ASN A 94 -20.67 -4.32 6.32
CA ASN A 94 -21.31 -5.26 5.39
C ASN A 94 -22.14 -4.53 4.32
N LEU A 95 -22.80 -3.43 4.67
CA LEU A 95 -23.53 -2.61 3.69
C LEU A 95 -22.59 -2.00 2.66
N LEU A 96 -21.45 -1.45 3.08
CA LEU A 96 -20.44 -0.92 2.17
C LEU A 96 -19.85 -2.01 1.28
N ALA A 97 -19.59 -3.20 1.82
CA ALA A 97 -19.11 -4.34 1.04
C ALA A 97 -20.11 -4.72 -0.06
N ALA A 98 -21.40 -4.84 0.25
CA ALA A 98 -22.45 -5.12 -0.73
C ALA A 98 -22.61 -4.00 -1.77
N ALA A 99 -22.50 -2.72 -1.35
CA ALA A 99 -22.54 -1.59 -2.28
C ALA A 99 -21.35 -1.59 -3.25
N SER A 100 -20.18 -2.02 -2.77
CA SER A 100 -18.93 -2.05 -3.55
C SER A 100 -18.98 -3.01 -4.75
N GLU A 101 -19.87 -4.00 -4.74
CA GLU A 101 -20.11 -4.86 -5.90
C GLU A 101 -20.77 -4.11 -7.08
N LYS A 102 -21.45 -2.99 -6.80
CA LYS A 102 -22.25 -2.23 -7.77
C LYS A 102 -21.69 -0.87 -8.11
N ILE A 103 -21.06 -0.21 -7.14
CA ILE A 103 -20.50 1.14 -7.28
C ILE A 103 -19.09 1.22 -6.67
N PRO A 104 -18.25 2.18 -7.08
CA PRO A 104 -16.97 2.42 -6.42
C PRO A 104 -17.19 2.97 -5.01
N VAL A 105 -16.64 2.29 -4.00
CA VAL A 105 -16.73 2.72 -2.59
C VAL A 105 -15.33 2.95 -2.06
N PHE A 106 -15.02 4.18 -1.68
CA PHE A 106 -13.80 4.53 -0.98
C PHE A 106 -14.10 4.69 0.51
N ARG A 107 -13.39 3.96 1.38
CA ARG A 107 -13.59 4.05 2.83
C ARG A 107 -12.27 4.24 3.56
N SER A 108 -12.26 5.17 4.50
CA SER A 108 -11.13 5.34 5.41
C SER A 108 -11.55 5.79 6.79
N GLY A 109 -10.96 5.20 7.83
CA GLY A 109 -11.08 5.69 9.22
C GLY A 109 -10.31 7.00 9.47
N SER A 110 -9.41 7.38 8.56
CA SER A 110 -8.71 8.66 8.60
C SER A 110 -8.36 9.11 7.18
N MET A 111 -8.81 10.30 6.81
CA MET A 111 -8.46 10.91 5.51
C MET A 111 -7.09 11.60 5.53
N SER A 112 -6.32 11.54 6.62
CA SER A 112 -4.95 12.10 6.62
C SER A 112 -3.97 11.12 5.97
N LEU A 113 -3.29 11.56 4.91
CA LEU A 113 -2.20 10.83 4.29
C LEU A 113 -1.11 10.45 5.31
N GLY A 114 -0.71 11.40 6.16
CA GLY A 114 0.33 11.20 7.16
C GLY A 114 -0.05 10.15 8.21
N VAL A 115 -1.32 10.14 8.63
CA VAL A 115 -1.83 9.12 9.57
C VAL A 115 -1.78 7.72 8.95
N ASN A 116 -2.14 7.58 7.67
CA ASN A 116 -2.08 6.30 6.97
C ASN A 116 -0.63 5.82 6.75
N LEU A 117 0.31 6.74 6.48
CA LEU A 117 1.73 6.39 6.43
C LEU A 117 2.23 5.91 7.80
N VAL A 118 1.92 6.65 8.86
CA VAL A 118 2.30 6.27 10.24
C VAL A 118 1.71 4.92 10.62
N GLN A 119 0.47 4.63 10.21
CA GLN A 119 -0.15 3.32 10.36
C GLN A 119 0.69 2.19 9.73
N GLN A 120 1.14 2.36 8.48
CA GLN A 120 2.00 1.37 7.81
C GLN A 120 3.35 1.20 8.53
N LEU A 121 3.97 2.30 8.94
CA LEU A 121 5.25 2.27 9.65
C LEU A 121 5.13 1.53 10.98
N ILE A 122 4.05 1.78 11.74
CA ILE A 122 3.76 1.09 12.99
C ILE A 122 3.54 -0.40 12.77
N LYS A 123 2.77 -0.79 11.74
CA LYS A 123 2.54 -2.20 11.40
C LYS A 123 3.85 -2.91 11.06
N ASN A 124 4.74 -2.27 10.31
CA ASN A 124 6.05 -2.82 9.98
C ASN A 124 6.99 -2.86 11.18
N ALA A 125 7.03 -1.80 12.00
CA ALA A 125 7.80 -1.76 13.23
C ALA A 125 7.37 -2.89 14.18
N ALA A 126 6.05 -3.12 14.32
CA ALA A 126 5.51 -4.20 15.14
C ALA A 126 5.92 -5.60 14.65
N LYS A 127 6.01 -5.81 13.33
CA LYS A 127 6.51 -7.06 12.73
C LYS A 127 7.99 -7.31 13.03
N VAL A 128 8.81 -6.27 12.96
CA VAL A 128 10.27 -6.37 13.12
C VAL A 128 10.66 -6.47 14.60
N LEU A 129 10.12 -5.59 15.44
CA LEU A 129 10.45 -5.52 16.86
C LEU A 129 9.78 -6.64 17.66
N GLY A 130 8.65 -7.15 17.16
CA GLY A 130 7.97 -8.31 17.71
C GLY A 130 7.69 -8.19 19.21
N GLU A 131 7.80 -9.31 19.92
CA GLU A 131 7.40 -9.42 21.33
C GLU A 131 8.43 -8.89 22.33
N GLN A 132 9.59 -8.42 21.84
CA GLN A 132 10.68 -7.93 22.67
C GLN A 132 10.46 -6.49 23.15
N PHE A 133 9.52 -5.78 22.52
CA PHE A 133 9.23 -4.38 22.78
C PHE A 133 7.84 -4.19 23.35
N ASP A 134 7.78 -3.37 24.40
CA ASP A 134 6.57 -2.88 25.00
C ASP A 134 5.96 -1.79 24.12
N VAL A 135 4.64 -1.81 23.93
CA VAL A 135 3.96 -0.83 23.06
C VAL A 135 3.03 0.06 23.86
N GLU A 136 3.22 1.36 23.73
CA GLU A 136 2.43 2.40 24.40
C GLU A 136 2.00 3.46 23.38
N ILE A 137 0.76 3.94 23.50
CA ILE A 137 0.18 4.96 22.63
C ILE A 137 -0.23 6.16 23.47
N ILE A 138 0.21 7.35 23.06
CA ILE A 138 -0.20 8.62 23.65
C ILE A 138 -0.91 9.44 22.59
N GLU A 139 -2.11 9.93 22.91
CA GLU A 139 -2.88 10.79 22.02
C GLU A 139 -3.34 12.07 22.71
N LYS A 140 -3.20 13.21 22.03
CA LYS A 140 -3.56 14.54 22.58
C LYS A 140 -4.54 15.25 21.67
N HIS A 141 -5.60 15.81 22.26
CA HIS A 141 -6.63 16.56 21.55
C HIS A 141 -7.14 17.74 22.38
N HIS A 142 -7.91 18.61 21.73
CA HIS A 142 -8.56 19.75 22.36
C HIS A 142 -9.53 19.33 23.49
N ASN A 143 -9.79 20.25 24.40
CA ASN A 143 -10.64 20.02 25.58
C ASN A 143 -12.11 19.65 25.25
N LEU A 144 -12.61 19.99 24.06
CA LEU A 144 -13.99 19.65 23.63
C LEU A 144 -14.15 18.26 23.01
N LYS A 145 -13.09 17.44 22.92
CA LYS A 145 -13.18 16.11 22.30
C LYS A 145 -13.81 15.13 23.27
N LYS A 146 -14.92 14.51 22.86
CA LYS A 146 -15.78 13.69 23.72
C LYS A 146 -15.32 12.24 23.85
N ASP A 147 -14.86 11.65 22.75
CA ASP A 147 -14.37 10.27 22.68
C ASP A 147 -12.94 10.18 23.22
N ALA A 148 -12.64 9.12 23.96
CA ALA A 148 -11.30 8.76 24.44
C ALA A 148 -11.20 7.22 24.62
N PRO A 149 -10.22 6.54 23.99
CA PRO A 149 -9.25 7.06 23.02
C PRO A 149 -9.91 7.57 21.73
N SER A 150 -9.16 8.35 20.94
CA SER A 150 -9.64 8.74 19.61
C SER A 150 -9.70 7.55 18.65
N GLY A 151 -10.57 7.63 17.64
CA GLY A 151 -10.64 6.63 16.56
C GLY A 151 -9.28 6.39 15.88
N THR A 152 -8.46 7.43 15.70
CA THR A 152 -7.10 7.28 15.18
C THR A 152 -6.21 6.49 16.15
N ALA A 153 -6.28 6.73 17.46
CA ALA A 153 -5.48 5.97 18.43
C ALA A 153 -5.84 4.48 18.43
N LEU A 154 -7.14 4.16 18.34
CA LEU A 154 -7.61 2.77 18.19
C LEU A 154 -7.12 2.14 16.88
N MET A 155 -7.20 2.88 15.76
CA MET A 155 -6.69 2.44 14.47
C MET A 155 -5.19 2.11 14.52
N LEU A 156 -4.39 2.93 15.20
CA LEU A 156 -2.95 2.67 15.39
C LEU A 156 -2.71 1.46 16.30
N ALA A 157 -3.50 1.29 17.36
CA ALA A 157 -3.44 0.12 18.25
C ALA A 157 -3.77 -1.19 17.50
N ASP A 158 -4.83 -1.17 16.68
CA ASP A 158 -5.20 -2.30 15.82
C ASP A 158 -4.07 -2.65 14.85
N SER A 159 -3.39 -1.62 14.32
CA SER A 159 -2.27 -1.81 13.38
C SER A 159 -1.02 -2.40 14.02
N VAL A 160 -0.76 -2.09 15.29
CA VAL A 160 0.24 -2.81 16.10
C VAL A 160 -0.13 -4.29 16.18
N ASN A 161 -1.39 -4.59 16.52
CA ASN A 161 -1.86 -5.97 16.68
C ASN A 161 -1.87 -6.76 15.37
N GLU A 162 -2.15 -6.13 14.24
CA GLU A 162 -2.03 -6.74 12.91
C GLU A 162 -0.59 -7.07 12.52
N GLY A 163 0.38 -6.36 13.09
CA GLY A 163 1.81 -6.60 12.85
C GLY A 163 2.40 -7.69 13.75
N ARG A 164 1.66 -8.23 14.72
CA ARG A 164 2.17 -9.17 15.73
C ARG A 164 1.51 -10.55 15.62
N THR A 165 2.25 -11.57 16.02
CA THR A 165 1.71 -12.93 16.18
C THR A 165 0.77 -13.00 17.39
N ASN A 166 1.23 -12.50 18.54
CA ASN A 166 0.43 -12.41 19.76
C ASN A 166 -0.18 -11.01 19.91
N LYS A 167 -1.52 -10.95 19.91
CA LYS A 167 -2.27 -9.70 20.09
C LYS A 167 -2.17 -9.21 21.53
N LEU A 168 -1.98 -7.90 21.67
CA LEU A 168 -1.99 -7.18 22.93
C LEU A 168 -3.41 -6.70 23.26
N ARG A 169 -3.76 -6.79 24.53
CA ARG A 169 -5.01 -6.29 25.11
C ARG A 169 -4.89 -4.80 25.42
N TYR A 170 -5.89 -4.02 25.03
CA TYR A 170 -5.87 -2.57 25.27
C TYR A 170 -6.09 -2.25 26.76
N VAL A 171 -5.23 -1.39 27.30
CA VAL A 171 -5.32 -0.87 28.66
C VAL A 171 -5.38 0.65 28.62
N TYR A 172 -6.42 1.22 29.22
CA TYR A 172 -6.69 2.66 29.16
C TYR A 172 -6.23 3.34 30.44
N GLY A 173 -5.07 3.97 30.39
CA GLY A 173 -4.46 4.65 31.54
C GLY A 173 -3.94 3.71 32.63
N ARG A 174 -3.24 4.29 33.60
CA ARG A 174 -2.69 3.61 34.79
C ARG A 174 -2.89 4.52 36.00
N HIS A 175 -3.31 3.95 37.14
CA HIS A 175 -3.53 4.70 38.37
C HIS A 175 -3.32 3.81 39.59
N GLY A 176 -2.68 4.36 40.64
CA GLY A 176 -2.43 3.66 41.91
C GLY A 176 -1.05 3.00 42.00
N ASN A 177 -0.84 2.24 43.09
CA ASN A 177 0.48 1.70 43.45
C ASN A 177 0.76 0.30 42.87
N ASP A 178 -0.25 -0.38 42.31
CA ASP A 178 -0.13 -1.72 41.73
C ASP A 178 -0.47 -1.68 40.23
N SER A 179 0.31 -0.89 39.49
CA SER A 179 0.12 -0.67 38.05
C SER A 179 1.27 -1.20 37.21
N LEU A 180 1.98 -2.22 37.73
CA LEU A 180 3.09 -2.87 37.02
C LEU A 180 2.60 -3.39 35.66
N ARG A 181 3.38 -3.14 34.62
CA ARG A 181 3.01 -3.51 33.26
C ARG A 181 2.99 -5.02 33.08
N LYS A 182 1.97 -5.52 32.39
CA LYS A 182 1.88 -6.91 31.93
C LYS A 182 2.36 -7.03 30.49
N ASN A 183 2.95 -8.17 30.15
CA ASN A 183 3.50 -8.39 28.80
C ASN A 183 2.42 -8.49 27.71
N ASP A 184 1.17 -8.76 28.08
CA ASP A 184 0.04 -8.91 27.17
C ASP A 184 -0.70 -7.59 26.88
N GLU A 185 -0.19 -6.44 27.35
CA GLU A 185 -0.95 -5.19 27.29
C GLU A 185 -0.36 -4.13 26.35
N LEU A 186 -1.24 -3.37 25.70
CA LEU A 186 -0.93 -2.18 24.93
C LEU A 186 -1.60 -1.00 25.63
N GLY A 187 -0.80 -0.13 26.24
CA GLY A 187 -1.32 1.02 26.97
C GLY A 187 -1.71 2.15 26.03
N ILE A 188 -2.86 2.77 26.30
CA ILE A 188 -3.38 3.90 25.54
C ILE A 188 -3.72 5.03 26.51
N HIS A 189 -3.06 6.17 26.33
CA HIS A 189 -3.16 7.35 27.17
C HIS A 189 -3.74 8.53 26.40
N SER A 190 -4.84 9.08 26.91
CA SER A 190 -5.59 10.17 26.27
C SER A 190 -5.44 11.49 27.03
N LEU A 191 -4.89 12.51 26.38
CA LEU A 191 -4.75 13.86 26.93
C LEU A 191 -5.76 14.81 26.27
N ARG A 192 -6.36 15.68 27.08
CA ARG A 192 -7.30 16.71 26.63
C ARG A 192 -6.84 18.08 27.11
N GLY A 193 -6.55 18.99 26.19
CA GLY A 193 -6.01 20.30 26.54
C GLY A 193 -6.08 21.32 25.41
N GLY A 194 -6.46 22.54 25.75
CA GLY A 194 -6.46 23.70 24.83
C GLY A 194 -7.17 23.42 23.51
N THR A 195 -6.51 23.80 22.42
CA THR A 195 -7.00 23.75 21.03
C THR A 195 -6.27 22.72 20.17
N ILE A 196 -5.57 21.76 20.78
CA ILE A 196 -4.78 20.72 20.08
C ILE A 196 -5.67 20.00 19.06
N VAL A 197 -5.30 20.03 17.79
CA VAL A 197 -6.13 19.43 16.73
C VAL A 197 -6.07 17.91 16.81
N GLY A 198 -4.87 17.35 16.98
CA GLY A 198 -4.64 15.93 17.18
C GLY A 198 -3.14 15.61 17.11
N GLU A 199 -2.63 14.94 18.14
CA GLU A 199 -1.29 14.36 18.18
C GLU A 199 -1.40 12.89 18.56
N HIS A 200 -0.62 12.04 17.89
CA HIS A 200 -0.58 10.61 18.12
C HIS A 200 0.87 10.16 18.14
N GLU A 201 1.27 9.48 19.19
CA GLU A 201 2.61 8.95 19.38
C GLU A 201 2.50 7.48 19.74
N VAL A 202 3.24 6.63 19.03
CA VAL A 202 3.35 5.20 19.33
C VAL A 202 4.82 4.91 19.63
N SER A 203 5.05 4.39 20.83
CA SER A 203 6.39 4.07 21.32
C SER A 203 6.53 2.56 21.47
N PHE A 204 7.62 2.04 20.89
CA PHE A 204 8.11 0.69 21.09
C PHE A 204 9.32 0.78 22.03
N ALA A 205 9.14 0.39 23.29
CA ALA A 205 10.17 0.46 24.32
C ALA A 205 10.80 -0.90 24.57
N GLY A 206 12.10 -1.02 24.28
CA GLY A 206 12.92 -2.19 24.56
C GLY A 206 13.75 -2.00 25.82
N LYS A 207 14.72 -2.90 26.03
CA LYS A 207 15.58 -2.87 27.22
C LYS A 207 16.46 -1.62 27.30
N ASP A 208 17.07 -1.24 26.17
CA ASP A 208 18.11 -0.21 26.09
C ASP A 208 17.83 0.85 25.00
N GLU A 209 16.66 0.78 24.35
CA GLU A 209 16.26 1.71 23.29
C GLU A 209 14.75 1.90 23.24
N VAL A 210 14.32 3.04 22.69
CA VAL A 210 12.91 3.34 22.43
C VAL A 210 12.78 3.90 21.03
N ILE A 211 11.89 3.29 20.24
CA ILE A 211 11.53 3.78 18.91
C ILE A 211 10.17 4.44 19.01
N THR A 212 10.10 5.73 18.64
CA THR A 212 8.88 6.52 18.70
C THR A 212 8.48 6.98 17.31
N ILE A 213 7.22 6.71 16.93
CA ILE A 213 6.62 7.13 15.67
C ILE A 213 5.46 8.07 16.02
N ALA A 214 5.51 9.31 15.54
CA ALA A 214 4.54 10.34 15.88
C ALA A 214 3.92 11.03 14.65
N HIS A 215 2.68 11.47 14.80
CA HIS A 215 1.96 12.32 13.86
C HIS A 215 1.32 13.50 14.60
N GLN A 216 1.49 14.71 14.08
CA GLN A 216 0.87 15.93 14.58
C GLN A 216 0.07 16.62 13.46
N ALA A 217 -1.21 16.86 13.71
CA ALA A 217 -2.05 17.69 12.84
C ALA A 217 -2.05 19.14 13.33
N PHE A 218 -1.69 20.09 12.47
CA PHE A 218 -1.78 21.52 12.77
C PHE A 218 -3.16 22.10 12.44
N SER A 219 -3.91 21.46 11.54
CA SER A 219 -5.24 21.93 11.13
C SER A 219 -6.08 20.76 10.62
N ARG A 220 -7.39 20.97 10.48
CA ARG A 220 -8.31 20.00 9.86
C ARG A 220 -8.13 19.87 8.35
N GLN A 221 -7.31 20.75 7.75
CA GLN A 221 -7.05 20.75 6.31
C GLN A 221 -6.40 19.45 5.85
N VAL A 222 -5.60 18.79 6.69
CA VAL A 222 -4.96 17.51 6.35
C VAL A 222 -5.98 16.40 6.00
N PHE A 223 -7.15 16.42 6.64
CA PHE A 223 -8.22 15.45 6.37
C PHE A 223 -9.04 15.86 5.14
N ALA A 224 -9.29 17.15 4.94
CA ALA A 224 -9.96 17.66 3.74
C ALA A 224 -9.14 17.35 2.48
N THR A 225 -7.81 17.54 2.55
CA THR A 225 -6.90 17.22 1.44
C THR A 225 -7.02 15.77 1.01
N GLY A 226 -6.93 14.81 1.94
CA GLY A 226 -7.03 13.41 1.55
C GLY A 226 -8.41 13.02 1.04
N ALA A 227 -9.48 13.62 1.55
CA ALA A 227 -10.83 13.39 1.01
C ALA A 227 -11.04 13.92 -0.40
N VAL A 228 -10.52 15.10 -0.71
CA VAL A 228 -10.55 15.68 -2.05
C VAL A 228 -9.73 14.82 -3.02
N LEU A 229 -8.56 14.34 -2.59
CA LEU A 229 -7.74 13.40 -3.35
C LEU A 229 -8.48 12.07 -3.57
N ALA A 230 -9.12 11.52 -2.54
CA ALA A 230 -9.91 10.30 -2.62
C ALA A 230 -11.09 10.45 -3.59
N THR A 231 -11.75 11.61 -3.58
CA THR A 231 -12.85 11.96 -4.49
C THR A 231 -12.38 11.98 -5.94
N SER A 232 -11.22 12.58 -6.19
CA SER A 232 -10.61 12.58 -7.53
C SER A 232 -10.17 11.17 -7.95
N TYR A 233 -9.65 10.38 -7.01
CA TYR A 233 -9.17 9.02 -7.24
C TYR A 233 -10.30 8.04 -7.57
N ILE A 234 -11.43 8.13 -6.87
CA ILE A 234 -12.53 7.17 -6.97
C ILE A 234 -13.42 7.38 -8.21
N PHE A 235 -13.48 8.62 -8.73
CA PHE A 235 -14.35 9.01 -9.85
C PHE A 235 -14.22 8.11 -11.08
N GLU A 236 -13.00 7.65 -11.41
CA GLU A 236 -12.74 6.81 -12.60
C GLU A 236 -12.58 5.32 -12.28
N LYS A 237 -12.95 4.90 -11.06
CA LYS A 237 -12.80 3.50 -10.64
C LYS A 237 -14.00 2.66 -11.03
N LYS A 238 -13.74 1.37 -11.20
CA LYS A 238 -14.78 0.35 -11.35
C LYS A 238 -15.41 0.07 -9.97
N PRO A 239 -16.58 -0.59 -9.93
CA PRO A 239 -17.12 -1.12 -8.68
C PRO A 239 -16.05 -1.92 -7.92
N GLY A 240 -15.89 -1.58 -6.64
CA GLY A 240 -14.90 -2.16 -5.75
C GLY A 240 -14.77 -1.34 -4.47
N MET A 241 -14.19 -1.97 -3.46
CA MET A 241 -13.82 -1.30 -2.21
C MET A 241 -12.40 -0.76 -2.33
N TYR A 242 -12.23 0.51 -2.00
CA TYR A 242 -10.97 1.24 -2.06
C TYR A 242 -10.68 1.94 -0.73
N THR A 243 -9.41 2.16 -0.46
CA THR A 243 -8.90 2.72 0.78
C THR A 243 -7.85 3.79 0.51
N MET A 244 -7.41 4.48 1.57
CA MET A 244 -6.25 5.37 1.47
C MET A 244 -5.01 4.63 1.01
N GLN A 245 -4.84 3.36 1.39
CA GLN A 245 -3.73 2.54 0.90
C GLN A 245 -3.74 2.48 -0.62
N ASP A 246 -4.88 2.12 -1.21
CA ASP A 246 -5.03 1.98 -2.66
C ASP A 246 -4.76 3.29 -3.40
N MET A 247 -5.20 4.42 -2.85
CA MET A 247 -4.92 5.74 -3.45
C MET A 247 -3.43 6.12 -3.35
N ILE A 248 -2.78 5.83 -2.22
CA ILE A 248 -1.36 6.12 -2.01
C ILE A 248 -0.52 5.29 -2.96
N THR A 249 -0.81 3.99 -3.04
CA THR A 249 -0.10 3.06 -3.91
C THR A 249 -0.42 3.28 -5.39
N ALA A 250 -1.62 3.77 -5.73
CA ALA A 250 -2.00 4.11 -7.10
C ALA A 250 -1.05 5.11 -7.77
N LYS A 251 -0.52 6.07 -7.00
CA LYS A 251 0.41 7.10 -7.52
C LYS A 251 1.84 6.61 -7.68
N SER A 252 2.18 5.44 -7.15
CA SER A 252 3.55 4.92 -7.12
C SER A 252 3.53 3.41 -7.31
N ALA A 253 3.04 2.97 -8.48
CA ALA A 253 3.06 1.56 -8.87
C ALA A 253 4.46 0.98 -8.65
N ILE A 254 5.46 1.71 -9.12
CA ILE A 254 6.88 1.46 -8.91
C ILE A 254 7.43 2.64 -8.13
N THR A 255 8.20 2.36 -7.09
CA THR A 255 8.94 3.38 -6.31
C THR A 255 10.44 3.29 -6.54
N THR A 256 10.89 2.12 -7.02
CA THR A 256 12.28 1.74 -7.03
C THR A 256 12.61 1.11 -8.38
N LEU A 257 13.63 1.66 -9.04
CA LEU A 257 14.25 1.10 -10.23
C LEU A 257 15.74 0.97 -9.96
N LEU A 258 16.24 -0.26 -9.85
CA LEU A 258 17.64 -0.55 -9.57
C LEU A 258 18.28 -1.21 -10.78
N ALA A 259 19.51 -0.81 -11.09
CA ALA A 259 20.37 -1.50 -12.03
C ALA A 259 21.56 -2.09 -11.27
N GLN A 260 21.73 -3.40 -11.40
CA GLN A 260 22.84 -4.13 -10.83
C GLN A 260 23.73 -4.61 -11.98
N PRO A 261 24.82 -3.88 -12.28
CA PRO A 261 25.77 -4.26 -13.31
C PRO A 261 26.64 -5.44 -12.84
N GLU A 262 27.59 -5.85 -13.69
CA GLU A 262 28.55 -6.93 -13.42
C GLU A 262 27.86 -8.24 -13.03
N GLN A 263 26.76 -8.56 -13.71
CA GLN A 263 26.07 -9.83 -13.57
C GLN A 263 26.47 -10.77 -14.72
N ILE A 264 26.36 -12.06 -14.44
CA ILE A 264 26.46 -13.14 -15.41
C ILE A 264 25.16 -13.92 -15.36
N LEU A 265 24.58 -14.22 -16.52
CA LEU A 265 23.42 -15.09 -16.62
C LEU A 265 23.86 -16.49 -17.03
N VAL A 266 23.59 -17.47 -16.18
CA VAL A 266 23.80 -18.88 -16.47
C VAL A 266 22.45 -19.49 -16.82
N SER A 267 22.33 -20.08 -18.01
CA SER A 267 21.13 -20.78 -18.47
C SER A 267 21.44 -22.24 -18.68
N ILE A 268 20.68 -23.13 -18.05
CA ILE A 268 20.84 -24.57 -18.13
C ILE A 268 19.53 -25.18 -18.62
N GLU A 269 19.61 -25.94 -19.71
CA GLU A 269 18.49 -26.57 -20.39
C GLU A 269 18.57 -28.10 -20.29
N ASN A 270 17.42 -28.75 -20.49
CA ASN A 270 17.26 -30.22 -20.46
C ASN A 270 17.64 -30.87 -19.13
N ILE A 271 17.40 -30.17 -18.01
CA ILE A 271 17.56 -30.77 -16.69
C ILE A 271 16.39 -31.73 -16.46
N PRO A 272 16.60 -32.98 -16.03
CA PRO A 272 15.50 -33.87 -15.65
C PRO A 272 14.62 -33.27 -14.55
N ARG A 273 13.34 -33.63 -14.51
CA ARG A 273 12.41 -33.13 -13.49
C ARG A 273 12.76 -33.54 -12.05
N ASP A 274 13.66 -34.51 -11.85
CA ASP A 274 14.16 -34.80 -10.51
C ASP A 274 14.98 -33.62 -9.96
N MET A 275 14.78 -33.32 -8.68
CA MET A 275 15.44 -32.17 -8.04
C MET A 275 16.86 -32.50 -7.58
N THR A 276 17.35 -33.73 -7.81
CA THR A 276 18.69 -34.16 -7.37
C THR A 276 19.76 -33.34 -8.06
N LEU A 277 19.69 -33.23 -9.39
CA LEU A 277 20.66 -32.43 -10.17
C LEU A 277 20.66 -30.95 -9.75
N VAL A 278 19.48 -30.37 -9.55
CA VAL A 278 19.34 -28.97 -9.14
C VAL A 278 19.93 -28.74 -7.74
N THR A 279 19.69 -29.69 -6.84
CA THR A 279 20.25 -29.67 -5.48
C THR A 279 21.77 -29.78 -5.51
N ASP A 280 22.32 -30.70 -6.29
CA ASP A 280 23.76 -30.89 -6.43
C ASP A 280 24.43 -29.65 -7.04
N LEU A 281 23.81 -29.03 -8.04
CA LEU A 281 24.27 -27.78 -8.65
C LEU A 281 24.35 -26.66 -7.61
N TYR A 282 23.27 -26.38 -6.88
CA TYR A 282 23.26 -25.31 -5.89
C TYR A 282 24.19 -25.61 -4.71
N GLY A 283 24.27 -26.87 -4.28
CA GLY A 283 25.24 -27.32 -3.27
C GLY A 283 26.69 -27.10 -3.70
N ALA A 284 27.02 -27.41 -4.96
CA ALA A 284 28.35 -27.18 -5.50
C ALA A 284 28.68 -25.68 -5.62
N LEU A 285 27.74 -24.85 -6.06
CA LEU A 285 27.92 -23.38 -6.12
C LEU A 285 28.13 -22.80 -4.71
N ALA A 286 27.29 -23.17 -3.74
CA ALA A 286 27.42 -22.74 -2.36
C ALA A 286 28.77 -23.17 -1.73
N SER A 287 29.22 -24.40 -2.00
CA SER A 287 30.51 -24.91 -1.49
C SER A 287 31.73 -24.18 -2.07
N ASN A 288 31.55 -23.46 -3.20
CA ASN A 288 32.58 -22.62 -3.81
C ASN A 288 32.38 -21.12 -3.46
N ASP A 289 31.51 -20.79 -2.50
CA ASP A 289 31.18 -19.42 -2.10
C ASP A 289 30.72 -18.57 -3.30
N VAL A 290 29.80 -19.14 -4.10
CA VAL A 290 29.11 -18.46 -5.21
C VAL A 290 27.71 -18.10 -4.77
N PHE A 291 27.40 -16.80 -4.75
CA PHE A 291 26.06 -16.32 -4.43
C PHE A 291 25.16 -16.30 -5.67
N ILE A 292 24.00 -16.92 -5.55
CA ILE A 292 22.95 -16.92 -6.58
C ILE A 292 21.91 -15.88 -6.19
N ASP A 293 21.55 -15.03 -7.14
CA ASP A 293 20.66 -13.90 -6.89
C ASP A 293 19.27 -14.14 -7.50
N MET A 294 19.12 -13.95 -8.81
CA MET A 294 17.87 -14.24 -9.52
C MET A 294 17.81 -15.72 -9.91
N ILE A 295 16.67 -16.38 -9.71
CA ILE A 295 16.37 -17.71 -10.29
C ILE A 295 15.09 -17.60 -11.13
N SER A 296 15.17 -18.08 -12.36
CA SER A 296 14.06 -18.22 -13.31
C SER A 296 13.95 -19.68 -13.70
N HIS A 297 12.80 -20.30 -13.42
CA HIS A 297 12.57 -21.72 -13.60
C HIS A 297 11.32 -21.92 -14.46
N THR A 298 11.43 -22.66 -15.55
CA THR A 298 10.29 -23.00 -16.41
C THR A 298 9.51 -24.18 -15.84
N GLY A 299 8.22 -24.29 -16.21
CA GLY A 299 7.50 -25.56 -16.07
C GLY A 299 8.18 -26.68 -16.87
N ALA A 300 7.97 -27.93 -16.46
CA ALA A 300 8.55 -29.08 -17.14
C ALA A 300 7.89 -29.32 -18.51
N THR A 301 8.71 -29.40 -19.56
CA THR A 301 8.32 -29.79 -20.91
C THR A 301 8.98 -31.13 -21.25
N ASN A 302 8.17 -32.13 -21.63
CA ASN A 302 8.67 -33.48 -21.94
C ASN A 302 9.54 -34.09 -20.83
N GLY A 303 9.19 -33.85 -19.56
CA GLY A 303 9.93 -34.36 -18.40
C GLY A 303 11.21 -33.60 -18.05
N HIS A 304 11.50 -32.50 -18.76
CA HIS A 304 12.69 -31.68 -18.53
C HIS A 304 12.33 -30.25 -18.16
N ILE A 305 13.17 -29.61 -17.37
CA ILE A 305 13.07 -28.21 -16.97
C ILE A 305 14.24 -27.41 -17.52
N ALA A 306 14.07 -26.09 -17.60
CA ALA A 306 15.13 -25.14 -17.83
C ALA A 306 15.24 -24.19 -16.63
N ILE A 307 16.47 -23.91 -16.23
CA ILE A 307 16.77 -23.00 -15.13
C ILE A 307 17.75 -21.95 -15.64
N ALA A 308 17.44 -20.69 -15.39
CA ALA A 308 18.38 -19.60 -15.55
C ALA A 308 18.60 -18.91 -14.21
N PHE A 309 19.83 -18.52 -13.91
CA PHE A 309 20.13 -17.78 -12.70
C PHE A 309 21.26 -16.78 -12.88
N THR A 310 21.29 -15.73 -12.06
CA THR A 310 22.35 -14.73 -12.08
C THR A 310 23.34 -14.91 -10.94
N ILE A 311 24.60 -14.60 -11.24
CA ILE A 311 25.70 -14.51 -10.28
C ILE A 311 26.46 -13.22 -10.50
N ASN A 312 27.26 -12.82 -9.51
CA ASN A 312 28.21 -11.73 -9.68
C ASN A 312 29.35 -12.15 -10.63
N ARG A 313 29.80 -11.24 -11.50
CA ARG A 313 30.91 -11.47 -12.44
C ARG A 313 32.19 -11.98 -11.79
N LYS A 314 32.48 -11.55 -10.55
CA LYS A 314 33.66 -12.02 -9.81
C LYS A 314 33.69 -13.54 -9.61
N ASP A 315 32.53 -14.20 -9.65
CA ASP A 315 32.37 -15.64 -9.42
C ASP A 315 32.28 -16.46 -10.72
N LEU A 316 32.56 -15.85 -11.87
CA LEU A 316 32.48 -16.47 -13.20
C LEU A 316 33.33 -17.74 -13.30
N GLU A 317 34.61 -17.68 -12.94
CA GLU A 317 35.54 -18.80 -13.11
C GLU A 317 35.19 -19.98 -12.19
N LYS A 318 34.77 -19.70 -10.95
CA LYS A 318 34.27 -20.72 -10.03
C LYS A 318 33.05 -21.43 -10.62
N THR A 319 32.13 -20.65 -11.18
CA THR A 319 30.90 -21.17 -11.77
C THR A 319 31.15 -21.98 -13.03
N ARG A 320 32.05 -21.53 -13.91
CA ARG A 320 32.48 -22.31 -15.09
C ARG A 320 32.94 -23.71 -14.73
N ASN A 321 33.75 -23.84 -13.67
CA ASN A 321 34.24 -25.13 -13.20
C ASN A 321 33.12 -26.04 -12.67
N VAL A 322 32.13 -25.48 -11.96
CA VAL A 322 30.97 -26.23 -11.48
C VAL A 322 30.09 -26.69 -12.63
N ILE A 323 29.80 -25.79 -13.58
CA ILE A 323 28.96 -26.07 -14.74
C ILE A 323 29.60 -27.11 -15.66
N ALA A 324 30.91 -27.01 -15.92
CA ALA A 324 31.63 -28.00 -16.73
C ALA A 324 31.48 -29.42 -16.17
N LYS A 325 31.69 -29.60 -14.86
CA LYS A 325 31.50 -30.89 -14.17
C LYS A 325 30.07 -31.40 -14.28
N LEU A 326 29.08 -30.51 -14.13
CA LEU A 326 27.67 -30.88 -14.27
C LEU A 326 27.36 -31.41 -15.68
N THR A 327 27.83 -30.71 -16.71
CA THR A 327 27.59 -31.08 -18.12
C THR A 327 28.35 -32.35 -18.54
N GLU A 328 29.51 -32.64 -17.93
CA GLU A 328 30.22 -33.91 -18.12
C GLU A 328 29.44 -35.10 -17.54
N MET A 329 28.79 -34.90 -16.38
CA MET A 329 27.99 -35.94 -15.71
C MET A 329 26.64 -36.21 -16.40
N GLN A 330 26.09 -35.23 -17.13
CA GLN A 330 24.85 -35.36 -17.88
C GLN A 330 24.97 -34.82 -19.31
N ALA A 331 25.22 -35.72 -20.26
CA ALA A 331 25.40 -35.37 -21.67
C ALA A 331 24.19 -34.71 -22.36
N GLN A 332 22.98 -34.82 -21.80
CA GLN A 332 21.78 -34.18 -22.36
C GLN A 332 21.59 -32.73 -21.89
N THR A 333 22.22 -32.36 -20.78
CA THR A 333 22.11 -31.04 -20.16
C THR A 333 23.02 -30.06 -20.88
N LYS A 334 22.47 -28.92 -21.31
CA LYS A 334 23.22 -27.87 -22.00
C LYS A 334 23.27 -26.63 -21.14
N ALA A 335 24.45 -26.06 -20.96
CA ALA A 335 24.63 -24.83 -20.21
C ALA A 335 25.22 -23.72 -21.10
N THR A 336 24.68 -22.52 -20.98
CA THR A 336 25.15 -21.30 -21.64
C THR A 336 25.44 -20.26 -20.58
N ILE A 337 26.57 -19.56 -20.71
CA ILE A 337 26.96 -18.47 -19.80
C ILE A 337 27.00 -17.19 -20.63
N SER A 338 26.10 -16.26 -20.33
CA SER A 338 26.04 -14.95 -20.96
C SER A 338 26.72 -13.91 -20.08
N GLU A 339 27.78 -13.30 -20.60
CA GLU A 339 28.46 -12.17 -19.98
C GLU A 339 27.81 -10.84 -20.39
N ASN A 340 28.26 -9.73 -19.79
CA ASN A 340 27.74 -8.38 -20.04
C ASN A 340 26.23 -8.27 -19.79
N ILE A 341 25.80 -8.83 -18.67
CA ILE A 341 24.42 -8.77 -18.21
C ILE A 341 24.32 -7.72 -17.10
N THR A 342 23.26 -6.92 -17.19
CA THR A 342 22.81 -6.09 -16.08
C THR A 342 21.44 -6.59 -15.66
N LYS A 343 21.28 -6.82 -14.35
CA LYS A 343 19.97 -7.11 -13.78
C LYS A 343 19.26 -5.80 -13.48
N LEU A 344 18.07 -5.62 -14.02
CA LEU A 344 17.17 -4.54 -13.67
C LEU A 344 16.11 -5.06 -12.71
N THR A 345 15.84 -4.27 -11.68
CA THR A 345 14.80 -4.53 -10.68
C THR A 345 13.83 -3.38 -10.68
N VAL A 346 12.57 -3.70 -10.94
CA VAL A 346 11.43 -2.81 -10.82
C VAL A 346 10.66 -3.23 -9.59
N GLU A 347 10.52 -2.34 -8.60
CA GLU A 347 9.88 -2.64 -7.33
C GLU A 347 9.00 -1.49 -6.85
N GLY A 348 7.85 -1.83 -6.28
CA GLY A 348 7.02 -0.86 -5.58
C GLY A 348 5.86 -1.53 -4.85
N PRO A 349 5.45 -0.97 -3.69
CA PRO A 349 4.30 -1.47 -2.95
C PRO A 349 2.99 -1.32 -3.72
N GLY A 350 2.97 -0.49 -4.78
CA GLY A 350 1.79 -0.35 -5.63
C GLY A 350 1.65 -1.42 -6.70
N MET A 351 2.64 -2.27 -6.94
CA MET A 351 2.53 -3.34 -7.94
C MET A 351 1.52 -4.41 -7.54
N GLU A 352 1.41 -4.73 -6.24
CA GLU A 352 0.49 -5.75 -5.72
C GLU A 352 -0.99 -5.40 -6.00
N PHE A 353 -1.30 -4.10 -5.95
CA PHE A 353 -2.66 -3.58 -6.07
C PHE A 353 -2.96 -3.01 -7.47
N GLN A 354 -2.02 -3.11 -8.41
CA GLN A 354 -2.16 -2.59 -9.77
C GLN A 354 -1.91 -3.67 -10.82
N SER A 355 -2.97 -4.02 -11.56
CA SER A 355 -2.81 -4.86 -12.74
C SER A 355 -2.12 -4.11 -13.88
N GLY A 356 -1.39 -4.85 -14.71
CA GLY A 356 -0.77 -4.32 -15.94
C GLY A 356 0.62 -3.71 -15.78
N VAL A 357 1.23 -3.71 -14.59
CA VAL A 357 2.61 -3.24 -14.41
C VAL A 357 3.58 -4.05 -15.27
N ALA A 358 3.47 -5.39 -15.26
CA ALA A 358 4.28 -6.25 -16.13
C ALA A 358 4.07 -5.91 -17.62
N TYR A 359 2.82 -5.73 -18.06
CA TYR A 359 2.53 -5.31 -19.44
C TYR A 359 3.26 -4.02 -19.81
N LYS A 360 3.24 -2.99 -18.93
CA LYS A 360 3.92 -1.72 -19.17
C LYS A 360 5.43 -1.89 -19.23
N VAL A 361 6.03 -2.64 -18.30
CA VAL A 361 7.49 -2.92 -18.29
C VAL A 361 7.91 -3.60 -19.59
N PHE A 362 7.23 -4.68 -19.98
CA PHE A 362 7.55 -5.42 -21.22
C PHE A 362 7.26 -4.59 -22.47
N SER A 363 6.21 -3.78 -22.47
CA SER A 363 5.92 -2.84 -23.57
C SER A 363 7.00 -1.78 -23.71
N CYS A 364 7.58 -1.29 -22.61
CA CYS A 364 8.72 -0.38 -22.65
C CYS A 364 9.93 -1.05 -23.29
N MET A 365 10.26 -2.27 -22.88
CA MET A 365 11.39 -3.01 -23.47
C MET A 365 11.17 -3.25 -24.96
N ALA A 366 9.96 -3.65 -25.37
CA ALA A 366 9.60 -3.83 -26.77
C ALA A 366 9.69 -2.52 -27.59
N LYS A 367 9.14 -1.41 -27.07
CA LYS A 367 9.25 -0.07 -27.71
C LYS A 367 10.71 0.37 -27.86
N ALA A 368 11.56 -0.02 -26.92
CA ALA A 368 12.99 0.27 -26.93
C ALA A 368 13.81 -0.77 -27.70
N ASP A 369 13.22 -1.81 -28.29
CA ASP A 369 13.94 -2.90 -28.96
C ASP A 369 15.00 -3.57 -28.07
N ILE A 370 14.64 -3.82 -26.79
CA ILE A 370 15.51 -4.43 -25.78
C ILE A 370 15.01 -5.85 -25.49
N SER A 371 15.89 -6.83 -25.63
CA SER A 371 15.57 -8.23 -25.30
C SER A 371 15.73 -8.51 -23.81
N ILE A 372 14.73 -9.16 -23.22
CA ILE A 372 14.81 -9.71 -21.86
C ILE A 372 15.27 -11.17 -21.96
N PHE A 373 16.38 -11.50 -21.31
CA PHE A 373 16.94 -12.86 -21.35
C PHE A 373 16.36 -13.80 -20.30
N ALA A 374 16.04 -13.26 -19.12
CA ALA A 374 15.42 -14.00 -18.03
C ALA A 374 14.62 -13.02 -17.17
N VAL A 375 13.54 -13.51 -16.56
CA VAL A 375 12.67 -12.72 -15.69
C VAL A 375 12.20 -13.57 -14.51
N THR A 376 12.13 -12.96 -13.33
CA THR A 376 11.43 -13.51 -12.17
C THR A 376 10.57 -12.42 -11.55
N THR A 377 9.48 -12.81 -10.90
CA THR A 377 8.48 -11.87 -10.38
C THR A 377 7.95 -12.31 -9.03
N SER A 378 7.67 -11.34 -8.16
CA SER A 378 6.82 -11.47 -6.97
C SER A 378 5.64 -10.49 -7.07
N GLU A 379 4.82 -10.41 -6.03
CA GLU A 379 3.68 -9.49 -5.95
C GLU A 379 4.09 -8.01 -6.05
N ASN A 380 5.30 -7.66 -5.60
CA ASN A 380 5.77 -6.28 -5.49
C ASN A 380 7.05 -5.98 -6.29
N LYS A 381 7.59 -6.96 -7.04
CA LYS A 381 8.91 -6.88 -7.66
C LYS A 381 8.95 -7.64 -8.98
N ILE A 382 9.58 -7.07 -10.00
CA ILE A 382 9.95 -7.73 -11.26
C ILE A 382 11.46 -7.54 -11.44
N GLU A 383 12.18 -8.65 -11.55
CA GLU A 383 13.61 -8.64 -11.87
C GLU A 383 13.83 -9.28 -13.24
N TYR A 384 14.66 -8.64 -14.05
CA TYR A 384 14.93 -9.13 -15.39
C TYR A 384 16.35 -8.81 -15.84
N ALA A 385 16.91 -9.71 -16.64
CA ALA A 385 18.25 -9.60 -17.18
C ALA A 385 18.22 -9.05 -18.61
N ILE A 386 19.00 -8.00 -18.85
CA ILE A 386 19.20 -7.39 -20.18
C ILE A 386 20.70 -7.26 -20.47
N HIS A 387 21.05 -6.92 -21.71
CA HIS A 387 22.43 -6.64 -22.06
C HIS A 387 22.88 -5.31 -21.45
N SER A 388 24.11 -5.24 -20.93
CA SER A 388 24.60 -4.07 -20.21
C SER A 388 24.65 -2.79 -21.06
N THR A 389 24.70 -2.90 -22.39
CA THR A 389 24.66 -1.74 -23.30
C THR A 389 23.30 -1.04 -23.36
N ASP A 390 22.22 -1.73 -22.98
CA ASP A 390 20.86 -1.24 -23.14
C ASP A 390 20.30 -0.60 -21.87
N VAL A 391 21.08 -0.60 -20.78
CA VAL A 391 20.65 -0.19 -19.43
C VAL A 391 20.15 1.25 -19.40
N ASP A 392 20.90 2.20 -19.95
CA ASP A 392 20.50 3.61 -19.93
C ASP A 392 19.20 3.85 -20.69
N LYS A 393 19.03 3.14 -21.82
CA LYS A 393 17.82 3.20 -22.64
C LYS A 393 16.63 2.60 -21.89
N ALA A 394 16.82 1.44 -21.26
CA ALA A 394 15.80 0.77 -20.44
C ALA A 394 15.37 1.62 -19.24
N ILE A 395 16.32 2.19 -18.51
CA ILE A 395 16.02 3.04 -17.35
C ILE A 395 15.20 4.26 -17.78
N ARG A 396 15.63 4.95 -18.84
CA ARG A 396 14.94 6.16 -19.30
C ARG A 396 13.48 5.88 -19.66
N ILE A 397 13.21 4.86 -20.47
CA ILE A 397 11.84 4.58 -20.92
C ILE A 397 10.92 4.12 -19.77
N ILE A 398 11.46 3.39 -18.78
CA ILE A 398 10.69 3.00 -17.59
C ILE A 398 10.38 4.24 -16.74
N LYS A 399 11.35 5.13 -16.54
CA LYS A 399 11.14 6.38 -15.80
C LYS A 399 10.05 7.25 -16.43
N GLU A 400 10.05 7.36 -17.75
CA GLU A 400 9.03 8.11 -18.50
C GLU A 400 7.63 7.47 -18.36
N GLU A 401 7.52 6.15 -18.52
CA GLU A 401 6.22 5.44 -18.45
C GLU A 401 5.60 5.47 -17.06
N PHE A 402 6.42 5.43 -16.01
CA PHE A 402 5.96 5.37 -14.61
C PHE A 402 6.11 6.68 -13.83
N ALA A 403 6.60 7.74 -14.47
CA ALA A 403 6.80 9.06 -13.88
C ALA A 403 7.64 9.05 -12.59
N ILE A 404 8.79 8.34 -12.61
CA ILE A 404 9.73 8.18 -11.48
C ILE A 404 11.12 8.76 -11.74
#